data_AF-A0A969M8Y4-F1
#
_entry.id   AF-A0A969M8Y4-F1
#
_cell.length_a   1.000
_cell.length_b   1.000
_cell.length_c   1.000
_cell.angle_alpha   90.00
_cell.angle_beta   90.00
_cell.angle_gamma   90.00
#
_symmetry.space_group_name_H-M   'P 1'
#
loop_
_entity.id
_entity.type
_entity.pdbx_description
1 polymer ?
#
loop_
_entity_poly.entity_id
_entity_poly.type
_entity_poly.pdbx_seq_one_letter_code
_entity_poly.pdbx_strand_id
1 'polypeptide(L)'
;MAGKTVADFVTATEGTVTITALLRDGVRKERLLPDAPLRQGDVLLLQGAPDDLERAIVTTGVALTRQHRLPDAEQPTDDLSVVEAVVTPQSMLIGRTAEDLRLLDRFNVNLLAVSRQGERSTSRLGATVLRAGDVVILQGDVNQLSDVLATLDCLPLASRQVGLTRTRPGLRPVLILAA
;
A
#
# COMPACT_ATOMS: atom_id res chain seq x y z
N MET A 1 14.37 -25.98 5.93
CA MET A 1 14.42 -25.54 4.52
C MET A 1 15.72 -24.86 4.09
N ALA A 2 16.73 -24.73 4.97
CA ALA A 2 18.02 -24.12 4.60
C ALA A 2 18.69 -24.85 3.41
N GLY A 3 19.09 -24.10 2.39
CA GLY A 3 19.73 -24.62 1.18
C GLY A 3 18.78 -24.89 0.00
N LYS A 4 17.46 -24.77 0.17
CA LYS A 4 16.45 -24.86 -0.91
C LYS A 4 16.10 -23.49 -1.46
N THR A 5 15.56 -23.44 -2.67
CA THR A 5 15.16 -22.18 -3.33
C THR A 5 13.71 -21.80 -3.02
N VAL A 6 13.32 -20.56 -3.34
CA VAL A 6 11.92 -20.12 -3.29
C VAL A 6 11.03 -20.99 -4.19
N ALA A 7 11.53 -21.39 -5.36
CA ALA A 7 10.82 -22.29 -6.27
C ALA A 7 10.57 -23.66 -5.62
N ASP A 8 11.58 -24.24 -4.97
CA ASP A 8 11.43 -25.53 -4.27
C ASP A 8 10.38 -25.46 -3.15
N PHE A 9 10.27 -24.31 -2.48
CA PHE A 9 9.23 -24.08 -1.47
C PHE A 9 7.84 -24.04 -2.12
N VAL A 10 7.66 -23.26 -3.19
CA VAL A 10 6.38 -23.16 -3.89
C VAL A 10 5.95 -24.53 -4.44
N THR A 11 6.88 -25.30 -4.99
CA THR A 11 6.63 -26.67 -5.46
C THR A 11 6.26 -27.60 -4.31
N ALA A 12 6.94 -27.51 -3.16
CA ALA A 12 6.61 -28.31 -1.98
C ALA A 12 5.23 -27.99 -1.39
N THR A 13 4.70 -26.79 -1.63
CA THR A 13 3.33 -26.38 -1.23
C THR A 13 2.32 -26.50 -2.37
N GLU A 14 2.69 -27.11 -3.50
CA GLU A 14 1.83 -27.25 -4.70
C GLU A 14 1.26 -25.90 -5.20
N GLY A 15 1.93 -24.79 -4.90
CA GLY A 15 1.46 -23.44 -5.22
C GLY A 15 0.24 -22.95 -4.42
N THR A 16 -0.27 -23.72 -3.46
CA THR A 16 -1.43 -23.34 -2.62
C THR A 16 -1.10 -22.20 -1.64
N VAL A 17 0.18 -22.06 -1.30
CA VAL A 17 0.69 -21.03 -0.41
C VAL A 17 1.67 -20.14 -1.17
N THR A 18 1.48 -18.83 -1.03
CA THR A 18 2.33 -17.80 -1.65
C THR A 18 3.27 -17.20 -0.62
N ILE A 19 4.55 -17.07 -0.95
CA ILE A 19 5.50 -16.28 -0.16
C ILE A 19 5.35 -14.82 -0.55
N THR A 20 4.94 -13.96 0.37
CA THR A 20 4.76 -12.52 0.13
C THR A 20 5.99 -11.70 0.48
N ALA A 21 6.80 -12.16 1.42
CA ALA A 21 8.07 -11.51 1.78
C ALA A 21 9.05 -12.48 2.45
N LEU A 22 10.33 -12.15 2.35
CA LEU A 22 11.43 -12.76 3.09
C LEU A 22 12.08 -11.69 3.97
N LEU A 23 12.26 -11.97 5.25
CA LEU A 23 13.07 -11.16 6.16
C LEU A 23 14.38 -11.90 6.42
N ARG A 24 15.50 -11.22 6.20
CA ARG A 24 16.85 -11.71 6.46
C ARG A 24 17.68 -10.57 7.01
N ASP A 25 18.36 -10.80 8.14
CA ASP A 25 19.23 -9.80 8.79
C ASP A 25 18.52 -8.45 9.05
N GLY A 26 17.23 -8.47 9.39
CA GLY A 26 16.41 -7.27 9.59
C GLY A 26 15.93 -6.60 8.31
N VAL A 27 16.34 -7.06 7.12
CA VAL A 27 15.93 -6.51 5.83
C VAL A 27 14.77 -7.31 5.25
N ARG A 28 13.67 -6.62 4.92
CA ARG A 28 12.52 -7.18 4.22
C ARG A 28 12.71 -7.14 2.70
N LYS A 29 12.47 -8.26 2.04
CA LYS A 29 12.49 -8.40 0.57
C LYS A 29 11.13 -8.88 0.09
N GLU A 30 10.44 -8.04 -0.67
CA GLU A 30 9.13 -8.38 -1.28
C GLU A 30 9.28 -8.98 -2.67
N ARG A 31 10.36 -8.62 -3.39
CA ARG A 31 10.68 -9.23 -4.68
C ARG A 31 11.58 -10.43 -4.47
N LEU A 32 10.96 -11.62 -4.50
CA LEU A 32 11.63 -12.89 -4.38
C LEU A 32 11.83 -13.49 -5.77
N LEU A 33 13.09 -13.75 -6.12
CA LEU A 33 13.40 -14.51 -7.33
C LEU A 33 13.17 -16.01 -7.06
N PRO A 34 12.66 -16.79 -8.03
CA PRO A 34 12.41 -18.22 -7.83
C PRO A 34 13.65 -19.02 -7.43
N ASP A 35 14.81 -18.63 -7.93
CA ASP A 35 16.14 -19.21 -7.68
C ASP A 35 16.81 -18.67 -6.41
N ALA A 36 16.16 -17.76 -5.67
CA ALA A 36 16.73 -17.20 -4.45
C ALA A 36 16.87 -18.29 -3.37
N PRO A 37 18.07 -18.49 -2.80
CA PRO A 37 18.30 -19.51 -1.79
C PRO A 37 17.74 -19.07 -0.43
N LEU A 38 17.02 -19.98 0.22
CA LEU A 38 16.56 -19.86 1.61
C LEU A 38 17.68 -20.27 2.56
N ARG A 39 17.97 -19.42 3.53
CA ARG A 39 19.04 -19.59 4.52
C ARG A 39 18.44 -19.86 5.89
N GLN A 40 19.24 -20.46 6.78
CA GLN A 40 18.85 -20.61 8.17
C GLN A 40 18.74 -19.22 8.82
N GLY A 41 17.66 -18.97 9.58
CA GLY A 41 17.35 -17.65 10.14
C GLY A 41 16.51 -16.74 9.23
N ASP A 42 16.15 -17.22 8.04
CA ASP A 42 15.18 -16.54 7.18
C ASP A 42 13.76 -16.64 7.76
N VAL A 43 13.03 -15.52 7.75
CA VAL A 43 11.60 -15.48 8.11
C VAL A 43 10.77 -15.26 6.86
N LEU A 44 9.86 -16.19 6.58
CA LEU A 44 9.01 -16.17 5.39
C LEU A 44 7.59 -15.74 5.76
N LEU A 45 7.10 -14.69 5.12
CA LEU A 45 5.68 -14.34 5.20
C LEU A 45 4.93 -15.16 4.16
N LEU A 46 3.98 -15.97 4.64
CA LEU A 46 3.18 -16.86 3.82
C LEU A 46 1.72 -16.39 3.80
N GLN A 47 1.08 -16.51 2.64
CA GLN A 47 -0.34 -16.23 2.46
C GLN A 47 -1.01 -17.40 1.74
N GLY A 48 -2.12 -17.90 2.31
CA GLY A 48 -2.90 -19.00 1.78
C GLY A 48 -4.17 -19.22 2.61
N ALA A 49 -4.97 -20.23 2.28
CA ALA A 49 -6.07 -20.65 3.15
C ALA A 49 -5.52 -21.24 4.45
N PRO A 50 -6.26 -21.18 5.58
CA PRO A 50 -5.81 -21.72 6.86
C PRO A 50 -5.32 -23.18 6.76
N ASP A 51 -6.11 -24.03 6.10
CA ASP A 51 -5.80 -25.45 5.92
C ASP A 51 -4.57 -25.69 5.03
N ASP A 52 -4.30 -24.78 4.08
CA ASP A 52 -3.11 -24.84 3.22
C ASP A 52 -1.85 -24.40 3.97
N LEU A 53 -1.98 -23.38 4.83
CA LEU A 53 -0.90 -22.92 5.70
C LEU A 53 -0.51 -23.99 6.71
N GLU A 54 -1.47 -24.65 7.35
CA GLU A 54 -1.23 -25.77 8.25
C GLU A 54 -0.50 -26.93 7.55
N ARG A 55 -0.95 -27.29 6.35
CA ARG A 55 -0.27 -28.29 5.52
C ARG A 55 1.14 -27.87 5.13
N ALA A 56 1.33 -26.61 4.72
CA ALA A 56 2.65 -26.09 4.36
C ALA A 56 3.63 -26.15 5.53
N ILE A 57 3.19 -25.85 6.75
CA ILE A 57 4.02 -25.95 7.97
C ILE A 57 4.53 -27.38 8.16
N VAL A 58 3.62 -28.36 8.09
CA VAL A 58 3.94 -29.78 8.29
C VAL A 58 4.85 -30.29 7.17
N THR A 59 4.54 -29.98 5.91
CA THR A 59 5.29 -30.47 4.74
C THR A 59 6.68 -29.87 4.64
N THR A 60 6.83 -28.59 4.99
CA THR A 60 8.10 -27.87 4.82
C THR A 60 8.97 -27.85 6.07
N GLY A 61 8.41 -28.23 7.24
CA GLY A 61 9.12 -28.28 8.51
C GLY A 61 9.54 -26.91 9.04
N VAL A 62 8.88 -25.84 8.59
CA VAL A 62 9.10 -24.47 9.08
C VAL A 62 8.43 -24.29 10.45
N ALA A 63 9.03 -23.51 11.33
CA ALA A 63 8.51 -23.30 12.68
C ALA A 63 7.61 -22.06 12.75
N LEU A 64 6.44 -22.21 13.39
CA LEU A 64 5.58 -21.08 13.72
C LEU A 64 6.27 -20.17 14.73
N THR A 65 6.61 -18.94 14.33
CA THR A 65 7.12 -17.92 15.26
C THR A 65 6.09 -16.83 15.49
N ARG A 66 5.72 -16.60 16.74
CA ARG A 66 4.81 -15.53 17.16
C ARG A 66 5.56 -14.22 17.49
N GLN A 67 6.89 -14.22 17.42
CA GLN A 67 7.75 -13.24 18.11
C GLN A 67 8.53 -12.26 17.22
N HIS A 68 8.14 -12.06 15.96
CA HIS A 68 8.65 -10.90 15.21
C HIS A 68 7.54 -9.86 15.08
N ARG A 69 7.53 -8.92 16.03
CA ARG A 69 7.17 -7.54 15.70
C ARG A 69 8.13 -7.19 14.57
N LEU A 70 7.61 -7.16 13.34
CA LEU A 70 8.37 -6.97 12.11
C LEU A 70 9.42 -5.86 12.36
N PRO A 71 10.73 -6.15 12.35
CA PRO A 71 11.73 -5.08 12.41
C PRO A 71 11.44 -4.15 11.24
N ASP A 72 11.41 -2.86 11.57
CA ASP A 72 10.65 -1.82 10.88
C ASP A 72 10.64 -2.00 9.36
N ALA A 73 9.44 -2.13 8.82
CA ALA A 73 9.20 -1.84 7.43
C ALA A 73 9.47 -0.34 7.22
N GLU A 74 10.74 0.05 7.08
CA GLU A 74 11.14 1.33 6.47
C GLU A 74 10.87 1.28 4.96
N GLN A 75 9.60 1.03 4.62
CA GLN A 75 8.89 1.59 3.47
C GLN A 75 7.42 1.70 3.93
N PRO A 76 6.93 2.90 4.28
CA PRO A 76 5.55 3.09 4.69
C PRO A 76 4.66 2.93 3.46
N THR A 77 4.23 1.71 3.18
CA THR A 77 3.23 1.43 2.14
C THR A 77 1.81 1.33 2.73
N ASP A 78 1.60 1.60 4.03
CA ASP A 78 0.28 1.40 4.66
C ASP A 78 -0.27 2.58 5.47
N ASP A 79 0.43 3.72 5.49
CA ASP A 79 -0.10 4.95 6.08
C ASP A 79 -0.61 5.89 4.99
N LEU A 80 -1.37 5.38 4.01
CA LEU A 80 -2.04 6.23 3.03
C LEU A 80 -3.33 6.79 3.63
N SER A 81 -3.43 8.11 3.68
CA SER A 81 -4.63 8.81 4.10
C SER A 81 -5.32 9.45 2.91
N VAL A 82 -6.65 9.56 3.00
CA VAL A 82 -7.48 10.24 2.02
C VAL A 82 -8.09 11.46 2.69
N VAL A 83 -8.00 12.60 2.03
CA VAL A 83 -8.50 13.88 2.52
C VAL A 83 -9.36 14.56 1.47
N GLU A 84 -10.46 15.13 1.93
CA GLU A 84 -11.28 16.05 1.14
C GLU A 84 -10.80 17.47 1.42
N ALA A 85 -10.53 18.26 0.38
CA ALA A 85 -10.04 19.62 0.52
C ALA A 85 -10.62 20.56 -0.53
N VAL A 86 -10.70 21.85 -0.22
CA VAL A 86 -11.08 22.92 -1.16
C VAL A 86 -9.82 23.56 -1.72
N VAL A 87 -9.78 23.74 -3.02
CA VAL A 87 -8.77 24.56 -3.70
C VAL A 87 -9.04 26.03 -3.36
N THR A 88 -8.12 26.67 -2.62
CA THR A 88 -8.28 28.10 -2.28
C THR A 88 -8.00 29.00 -3.49
N PRO A 89 -8.44 30.27 -3.47
CA PRO A 89 -8.11 31.25 -4.50
C PRO A 89 -6.61 31.54 -4.68
N GLN A 90 -5.78 31.20 -3.70
CA GLN A 90 -4.33 31.38 -3.71
C GLN A 90 -3.59 30.13 -4.21
N SER A 91 -4.32 29.04 -4.44
CA SER A 91 -3.74 27.76 -4.80
C SER A 91 -3.00 27.79 -6.14
N MET A 92 -1.78 27.24 -6.13
CA MET A 92 -1.00 27.00 -7.34
C MET A 92 -1.62 25.94 -8.27
N LEU A 93 -2.67 25.26 -7.82
CA LEU A 93 -3.43 24.31 -8.62
C LEU A 93 -4.31 24.99 -9.68
N ILE A 94 -4.67 26.26 -9.47
CA ILE A 94 -5.61 26.99 -10.33
C ILE A 94 -5.07 27.07 -11.77
N GLY A 95 -5.91 26.69 -12.74
CA GLY A 95 -5.59 26.76 -14.16
C GLY A 95 -4.66 25.64 -14.64
N ARG A 96 -4.38 24.64 -13.81
CA ARG A 96 -3.52 23.49 -14.13
C ARG A 96 -4.31 22.19 -14.04
N THR A 97 -3.88 21.19 -14.79
CA THR A 97 -4.39 19.82 -14.67
C THR A 97 -3.55 19.03 -13.67
N ALA A 98 -4.09 17.92 -13.15
CA ALA A 98 -3.33 17.04 -12.25
C ALA A 98 -2.11 16.43 -12.95
N GLU A 99 -2.20 16.16 -14.26
CA GLU A 99 -1.08 15.70 -15.09
C GLU A 99 0.01 16.77 -15.23
N ASP A 100 -0.35 18.03 -15.48
CA ASP A 100 0.61 19.14 -15.61
C ASP A 100 1.39 19.42 -14.31
N LEU A 101 0.77 19.12 -13.18
CA LEU A 101 1.34 19.33 -11.86
C LEU A 101 2.20 18.15 -11.39
N ARG A 102 2.08 16.99 -12.05
CA ARG A 102 2.74 15.74 -11.68
C ARG A 102 2.57 15.45 -10.19
N LEU A 103 1.33 15.51 -9.71
CA LEU A 103 1.01 15.40 -8.27
C LEU A 103 1.62 14.12 -7.64
N LEU A 104 1.59 13.02 -8.38
CA LEU A 104 2.17 11.76 -7.93
C LEU A 104 3.71 11.84 -7.86
N ASP A 105 4.38 12.29 -8.92
CA ASP A 105 5.85 12.27 -8.97
C ASP A 105 6.50 13.33 -8.07
N ARG A 106 5.87 14.51 -7.94
CA ARG A 106 6.46 15.67 -7.25
C ARG A 106 6.05 15.76 -5.79
N PHE A 107 4.80 15.42 -5.49
CA PHE A 107 4.22 15.59 -4.16
C PHE A 107 3.81 14.27 -3.51
N ASN A 108 4.02 13.14 -4.20
CA ASN A 108 3.59 11.82 -3.74
C ASN A 108 2.11 11.77 -3.36
N VAL A 109 1.28 12.54 -4.07
CA VAL A 109 -0.16 12.68 -3.85
C VAL A 109 -0.93 12.31 -5.12
N ASN A 110 -1.97 11.52 -4.97
CA ASN A 110 -2.88 11.12 -6.04
C ASN A 110 -4.22 11.86 -5.95
N LEU A 111 -4.73 12.35 -7.08
CA LEU A 111 -6.05 12.97 -7.17
C LEU A 111 -7.11 11.93 -7.53
N LEU A 112 -8.00 11.63 -6.59
CA LEU A 112 -9.02 10.60 -6.74
C LEU A 112 -10.33 11.13 -7.33
N ALA A 113 -10.69 12.38 -6.99
CA ALA A 113 -11.91 12.99 -7.47
C ALA A 113 -11.81 14.53 -7.47
N VAL A 114 -12.59 15.15 -8.35
CA VAL A 114 -12.85 16.60 -8.36
C VAL A 114 -14.36 16.77 -8.43
N SER A 115 -14.90 17.61 -7.55
CA SER A 115 -16.31 17.99 -7.50
C SER A 115 -16.45 19.50 -7.64
N ARG A 116 -17.36 19.91 -8.51
CA ARG A 116 -17.71 21.31 -8.74
C ARG A 116 -19.22 21.43 -8.69
N GLN A 117 -19.72 22.41 -7.93
CA GLN A 117 -21.15 22.69 -7.77
C GLN A 117 -21.87 22.70 -9.14
N GLY A 118 -22.72 21.70 -9.38
CA GLY A 118 -23.57 21.61 -10.59
C GLY A 118 -22.99 20.87 -11.79
N GLU A 119 -21.71 20.46 -11.79
CA GLU A 119 -21.09 19.74 -12.91
C GLU A 119 -20.74 18.29 -12.51
N ARG A 120 -21.42 17.31 -13.11
CA ARG A 120 -20.88 15.94 -13.14
C ARG A 120 -19.71 15.93 -14.11
N SER A 121 -18.49 15.96 -13.59
CA SER A 121 -17.28 15.90 -14.42
C SER A 121 -17.24 14.56 -15.15
N THR A 122 -17.53 14.59 -16.45
CA THR A 122 -17.41 13.44 -17.38
C THR A 122 -16.02 13.37 -18.02
N SER A 123 -15.12 14.29 -17.69
CA SER A 123 -13.75 14.34 -18.17
C SER A 123 -12.84 13.40 -17.38
N ARG A 124 -11.79 12.91 -18.03
CA ARG A 124 -10.71 12.17 -17.33
C ARG A 124 -10.13 13.07 -16.24
N LEU A 125 -10.10 12.56 -15.00
CA LEU A 125 -9.61 13.28 -13.81
C LEU A 125 -8.23 13.92 -14.00
N GLY A 126 -7.32 13.24 -14.71
CA GLY A 126 -5.98 13.74 -15.01
C GLY A 126 -5.94 15.00 -15.87
N ALA A 127 -6.91 15.17 -16.77
CA ALA A 127 -7.00 16.28 -17.73
C ALA A 127 -7.95 17.41 -17.27
N THR A 128 -8.55 17.29 -16.08
CA THR A 128 -9.45 18.31 -15.55
C THR A 128 -8.65 19.50 -15.04
N VAL A 129 -8.94 20.70 -15.58
CA VAL A 129 -8.36 21.96 -15.10
C VAL A 129 -9.00 22.35 -13.77
N LEU A 130 -8.17 22.45 -12.73
CA LEU A 130 -8.58 22.80 -11.37
C LEU A 130 -8.86 24.32 -11.26
N ARG A 131 -9.87 24.66 -10.46
CA ARG A 131 -10.33 26.04 -10.22
C ARG A 131 -10.49 26.29 -8.73
N ALA A 132 -10.42 27.56 -8.35
CA ALA A 132 -10.75 27.98 -6.98
C ALA A 132 -12.18 27.55 -6.63
N GLY A 133 -12.36 27.01 -5.43
CA GLY A 133 -13.63 26.47 -4.94
C GLY A 133 -13.93 25.04 -5.40
N ASP A 134 -13.08 24.42 -6.23
CA ASP A 134 -13.18 22.98 -6.49
C ASP A 134 -12.93 22.19 -5.21
N VAL A 135 -13.74 21.15 -5.00
CA VAL A 135 -13.53 20.18 -3.93
C VAL A 135 -12.77 18.99 -4.50
N VAL A 136 -11.60 18.71 -3.96
CA VAL A 136 -10.71 17.64 -4.40
C VAL A 136 -10.62 16.55 -3.34
N ILE A 137 -10.56 15.29 -3.79
CA ILE A 137 -10.22 14.15 -2.94
C ILE A 137 -8.80 13.72 -3.28
N LEU A 138 -7.90 13.84 -2.30
CA LEU A 138 -6.48 13.55 -2.44
C LEU A 138 -6.09 12.36 -1.57
N GLN A 139 -5.21 11.50 -2.09
CA GLN A 139 -4.62 10.39 -1.37
C GLN A 139 -3.11 10.57 -1.29
N GLY A 140 -2.53 10.42 -0.11
CA GLY A 140 -1.07 10.50 0.08
C GLY A 140 -0.65 9.96 1.44
N ASP A 141 0.66 9.97 1.69
CA ASP A 141 1.24 9.56 2.97
C ASP A 141 0.66 10.40 4.12
N VAL A 142 0.14 9.77 5.18
CA VAL A 142 -0.49 10.40 6.34
C VAL A 142 0.43 11.42 7.01
N ASN A 143 1.73 11.19 6.97
CA ASN A 143 2.73 12.02 7.62
C ASN A 143 3.05 13.27 6.79
N GLN A 144 2.77 13.25 5.48
CA GLN A 144 3.11 14.34 4.56
C GLN A 144 1.89 15.06 4.00
N LEU A 145 0.71 14.44 4.03
CA LEU A 145 -0.47 14.96 3.34
C LEU A 145 -0.88 16.33 3.86
N SER A 146 -0.77 16.58 5.17
CA SER A 146 -1.05 17.90 5.75
C SER A 146 -0.09 18.99 5.25
N ASP A 147 1.19 18.70 5.16
CA ASP A 147 2.21 19.64 4.67
C ASP A 147 2.06 19.91 3.17
N VAL A 148 1.72 18.87 2.40
CA VAL A 148 1.43 18.99 0.98
C VAL A 148 0.18 19.83 0.75
N LEU A 149 -0.90 19.64 1.52
CA LEU A 149 -2.11 20.47 1.43
C LEU A 149 -1.79 21.94 1.69
N ALA A 150 -0.97 22.24 2.69
CA ALA A 150 -0.52 23.60 2.96
C ALA A 150 0.29 24.18 1.79
N THR A 151 1.20 23.37 1.22
CA THR A 151 2.02 23.76 0.05
C THR A 151 1.18 24.01 -1.21
N LEU A 152 0.13 23.22 -1.40
CA LEU A 152 -0.80 23.36 -2.52
C LEU A 152 -1.88 24.43 -2.26
N ASP A 153 -1.87 25.07 -1.09
CA ASP A 153 -2.89 26.04 -0.67
C ASP A 153 -4.31 25.45 -0.79
N CYS A 154 -4.46 24.23 -0.27
CA CYS A 154 -5.72 23.49 -0.17
C CYS A 154 -6.20 23.45 1.28
N LEU A 155 -7.47 23.81 1.51
CA LEU A 155 -8.06 23.77 2.85
C LEU A 155 -8.80 22.46 3.08
N PRO A 156 -8.36 21.61 4.03
CA PRO A 156 -9.05 20.36 4.32
C PRO A 156 -10.45 20.61 4.87
N LEU A 157 -11.45 19.94 4.30
CA LEU A 157 -12.85 19.98 4.73
C LEU A 157 -13.09 18.95 5.83
N ALA A 158 -12.63 19.26 7.04
CA ALA A 158 -12.73 18.40 8.23
C ALA A 158 -12.13 16.99 8.08
N SER A 159 -11.28 16.60 9.02
CA SER A 159 -10.71 15.25 9.13
C SER A 159 -11.75 14.25 9.62
N ARG A 160 -12.81 14.01 8.82
CA ARG A 160 -13.48 12.71 8.90
C ARG A 160 -12.50 11.75 8.24
N GLN A 161 -12.05 10.74 8.98
CA GLN A 161 -11.45 9.55 8.37
C GLN A 161 -12.48 9.05 7.36
N VAL A 162 -12.31 9.44 6.09
CA VAL A 162 -13.02 8.80 4.99
C VAL A 162 -12.29 7.48 4.85
N GLY A 163 -12.64 6.56 5.75
CA GLY A 163 -12.51 5.15 5.47
C GLY A 163 -13.33 4.95 4.21
N LEU A 164 -12.69 5.05 3.05
CA LEU A 164 -13.17 4.39 1.86
C LEU A 164 -13.15 2.93 2.24
N THR A 165 -14.27 2.48 2.81
CA THR A 165 -14.56 1.08 3.04
C THR A 165 -14.36 0.44 1.69
N ARG A 166 -13.20 -0.19 1.54
CA ARG A 166 -12.94 -1.08 0.44
C ARG A 166 -13.75 -2.31 0.79
N THR A 167 -15.02 -2.30 0.38
CA THR A 167 -15.89 -3.47 0.49
C THR A 167 -15.27 -4.58 -0.34
N ARG A 168 -14.52 -5.47 0.31
CA ARG A 168 -14.43 -6.89 -0.04
C ARG A 168 -14.35 -7.66 1.29
N PRO A 169 -15.35 -8.50 1.61
CA PRO A 169 -15.30 -9.32 2.80
C PRO A 169 -14.25 -10.41 2.55
N GLY A 170 -13.33 -10.54 3.49
CA GLY A 170 -12.32 -11.59 3.46
C GLY A 170 -11.45 -11.42 4.67
N LEU A 171 -11.89 -11.99 5.80
CA LEU A 171 -11.01 -12.23 6.94
C LEU A 171 -9.69 -12.78 6.41
N ARG A 172 -8.57 -12.14 6.78
CA ARG A 172 -7.25 -12.74 6.63
C ARG A 172 -6.59 -12.76 8.01
N PRO A 173 -6.52 -13.92 8.68
CA PRO A 173 -5.58 -14.07 9.78
C PRO A 173 -4.17 -13.96 9.21
N VAL A 174 -3.36 -13.07 9.78
CA VAL A 174 -1.94 -12.95 9.46
C VAL A 174 -1.18 -13.96 10.31
N LEU A 175 -0.53 -14.93 9.67
CA LEU A 175 0.36 -15.90 10.31
C LEU A 175 1.73 -15.78 9.65
N ILE A 176 2.73 -15.35 10.43
CA ILE A 176 4.12 -15.16 10.02
C ILE A 176 4.90 -16.39 10.48
N LEU A 177 5.70 -17.01 9.59
CA LEU A 177 6.39 -18.29 9.81
C LEU A 177 7.90 -18.13 9.63
N ALA A 178 8.71 -18.67 10.54
CA ALA A 178 10.18 -18.57 10.49
C ALA A 178 10.83 -19.95 10.38
N ALA A 179 11.89 -20.08 9.59
CA ALA A 179 12.57 -21.34 9.29
C ALA A 179 13.86 -21.54 10.10
#